data_AF-A0A5S4TCI4-F1
#
_entry.id   AF-A0A5S4TCI4-F1
#
_cell.length_a   1.000
_cell.length_b   1.000
_cell.length_c   1.000
_cell.angle_alpha   90.00
_cell.angle_beta   90.00
_cell.angle_gamma   90.00
#
_symmetry.space_group_name_H-M   'P 1'
#
loop_
_entity.id
_entity.type
_entity.pdbx_description
1 polymer ?
#
loop_
_entity_poly.entity_id
_entity_poly.type
_entity_poly.pdbx_seq_one_letter_code
_entity_poly.pdbx_strand_id
1 'polypeptide(L)'
;MTYTENYQKWLDVPDLPTYLKDELLHMDEKTKEDAFYTNLEFGTAGMRGYIGAGTNRINIYVVRQATEGLAKLVESKGETAKKAGVAIAYDSRHFSPEFAFESAQVLAAHGIKSYVFESLRP
;
A
#
# COMPACT_ATOMS: atom_id res chain seq x y z
N MET A 1 19.25 0.42 -7.08
CA MET A 1 19.44 0.16 -5.65
C MET A 1 19.49 -1.33 -5.44
N THR A 2 20.41 -1.80 -4.61
CA THR A 2 20.46 -3.22 -4.22
C THR A 2 19.34 -3.53 -3.23
N TYR A 3 19.01 -4.81 -3.04
CA TYR A 3 18.02 -5.20 -2.03
C TYR A 3 18.47 -4.77 -0.62
N THR A 4 19.77 -4.80 -0.33
CA THR A 4 20.36 -4.37 0.95
C THR A 4 20.17 -2.88 1.20
N GLU A 5 20.34 -2.04 0.17
CA GLU A 5 20.08 -0.61 0.27
C GLU A 5 18.59 -0.32 0.54
N ASN A 6 17.68 -1.03 -0.12
CA ASN A 6 16.24 -0.89 0.12
C ASN A 6 15.84 -1.37 1.53
N TYR A 7 16.42 -2.47 1.99
CA TYR A 7 16.22 -2.99 3.34
C TYR A 7 16.69 -1.98 4.40
N GLN A 8 17.89 -1.41 4.24
CA GLN A 8 18.42 -0.41 5.18
C GLN A 8 17.53 0.83 5.24
N LYS A 9 17.06 1.32 4.09
CA LYS A 9 16.11 2.45 4.04
C LYS A 9 14.84 2.20 4.84
N TRP A 10 14.34 0.97 4.86
CA TRP A 10 13.17 0.61 5.64
C TRP A 10 13.47 0.57 7.14
N LEU A 11 14.65 0.10 7.55
CA LEU A 11 15.08 0.15 8.96
C LEU A 11 15.23 1.57 9.49
N ASP A 12 15.61 2.51 8.62
CA ASP A 12 15.85 3.91 8.99
C ASP A 12 14.55 4.75 9.05
N VAL A 13 13.38 4.16 8.75
CA VAL A 13 12.08 4.84 8.87
C VAL A 13 11.77 5.04 10.36
N PRO A 14 11.66 6.29 10.86
CA PRO A 14 11.53 6.56 12.30
C PRO A 14 10.22 6.02 12.89
N ASP A 15 9.11 6.14 12.15
CA ASP A 15 7.77 5.77 12.59
C ASP A 15 7.24 4.52 11.87
N LEU A 16 8.13 3.53 11.64
CA LEU A 16 7.72 2.27 11.05
C LEU A 16 6.78 1.52 12.03
N PRO A 17 5.60 1.04 11.59
CA PRO A 17 4.71 0.25 12.43
C PRO A 17 5.43 -0.92 13.07
N THR A 18 5.18 -1.16 14.36
CA THR A 18 5.88 -2.17 15.16
C THR A 18 5.87 -3.54 14.49
N TYR A 19 4.74 -3.97 13.91
CA TYR A 19 4.64 -5.27 13.25
C TYR A 19 5.57 -5.40 12.02
N LEU A 20 5.80 -4.33 11.26
CA LEU A 20 6.73 -4.33 10.13
C LEU A 20 8.17 -4.27 10.63
N LYS A 21 8.43 -3.48 11.67
CA LYS A 21 9.77 -3.38 12.27
C LYS A 21 10.22 -4.72 12.85
N ASP A 22 9.33 -5.38 13.59
CA ASP A 22 9.59 -6.70 14.15
C ASP A 22 9.84 -7.72 13.05
N GLU A 23 9.05 -7.71 11.97
CA GLU A 23 9.27 -8.59 10.82
C GLU A 23 10.67 -8.37 10.21
N LEU A 24 11.06 -7.13 9.93
CA LEU A 24 12.38 -6.80 9.37
C LEU A 24 13.53 -7.34 10.23
N LEU A 25 13.46 -7.14 11.55
CA LEU A 25 14.51 -7.57 12.48
C LEU A 25 14.68 -9.09 12.57
N HIS A 26 13.66 -9.86 12.20
CA HIS A 26 13.67 -11.32 12.22
C HIS A 26 13.87 -11.97 10.84
N MET A 27 14.02 -11.18 9.77
CA MET A 27 14.26 -11.73 8.43
C MET A 27 15.64 -12.39 8.33
N ASP A 28 15.67 -13.61 7.80
CA ASP A 28 16.90 -14.22 7.30
C ASP A 28 17.32 -13.59 5.96
N GLU A 29 18.53 -13.89 5.49
CA GLU A 29 19.08 -13.24 4.31
C GLU A 29 18.28 -13.54 3.03
N LYS A 30 17.76 -14.77 2.92
CA LYS A 30 16.92 -15.17 1.80
C LYS A 30 15.60 -14.38 1.77
N THR A 31 14.99 -14.16 2.93
CA THR A 31 13.75 -13.40 3.07
C THR A 31 13.96 -11.93 2.79
N LYS A 32 15.10 -11.35 3.23
CA LYS A 32 15.46 -9.97 2.87
C LYS A 32 15.63 -9.82 1.37
N GLU A 33 16.36 -10.72 0.73
CA GLU A 33 16.52 -10.68 -0.72
C GLU A 33 15.15 -10.74 -1.41
N ASP A 34 14.33 -11.75 -1.10
CA ASP A 34 13.00 -11.93 -1.71
C ASP A 34 12.04 -10.74 -1.46
N ALA A 35 12.09 -10.11 -0.29
CA ALA A 35 11.23 -8.98 0.06
C ALA A 35 11.65 -7.65 -0.60
N PHE A 36 12.92 -7.51 -1.01
CA PHE A 36 13.51 -6.22 -1.41
C PHE A 36 14.20 -6.20 -2.78
N TYR A 37 14.34 -7.35 -3.46
CA TYR A 37 14.99 -7.42 -4.79
C TYR A 37 14.19 -6.74 -5.90
N THR A 38 12.88 -6.59 -5.71
CA THR A 38 11.97 -5.98 -6.69
C THR A 38 10.84 -5.22 -6.00
N ASN A 39 10.02 -4.55 -6.80
CA ASN A 39 8.76 -3.96 -6.36
C ASN A 39 7.60 -4.88 -6.72
N LEU A 40 6.56 -4.86 -5.90
CA LEU A 40 5.33 -5.59 -6.19
C LEU A 40 4.68 -5.02 -7.46
N GLU A 41 4.43 -5.88 -8.44
CA GLU A 41 3.89 -5.46 -9.73
C GLU A 41 2.37 -5.31 -9.72
N PHE A 42 1.87 -4.36 -10.51
CA PHE A 42 0.44 -4.21 -10.78
C PHE A 42 0.04 -5.05 -11.99
N GLY A 43 -0.59 -6.20 -11.74
CA GLY A 43 -1.05 -7.11 -12.79
C GLY A 43 -2.46 -6.79 -13.31
N THR A 44 -2.97 -7.64 -14.20
CA THR A 44 -4.34 -7.53 -14.76
C THR A 44 -5.44 -7.55 -13.70
N ALA A 45 -5.18 -8.24 -12.57
CA ALA A 45 -6.09 -8.34 -11.43
C ALA A 45 -5.63 -7.51 -10.22
N GLY A 46 -4.88 -6.43 -10.47
CA GLY A 46 -4.30 -5.57 -9.44
C GLY A 46 -3.00 -6.12 -8.85
N MET A 47 -2.58 -5.54 -7.73
CA MET A 47 -1.40 -5.98 -6.98
C MET A 47 -1.71 -7.20 -6.11
N ARG A 48 -0.84 -8.20 -6.11
CA ARG A 48 -0.97 -9.39 -5.27
C ARG A 48 0.40 -9.81 -4.77
N GLY A 49 0.54 -9.97 -3.47
CA GLY A 49 1.79 -10.40 -2.84
C GLY A 49 1.55 -10.87 -1.41
N TYR A 50 2.61 -11.39 -0.80
CA TYR A 50 2.61 -11.70 0.63
C TYR A 50 2.48 -10.43 1.45
N ILE A 51 1.68 -10.48 2.52
CA ILE A 51 1.65 -9.40 3.51
C ILE A 51 2.99 -9.40 4.22
N GLY A 52 3.62 -8.22 4.33
CA GLY A 52 4.83 -8.07 5.12
C GLY A 52 5.67 -6.86 4.78
N ALA A 53 6.82 -6.74 5.43
CA ALA A 53 7.75 -5.65 5.19
C ALA A 53 8.53 -5.83 3.88
N GLY A 54 8.70 -4.74 3.14
CA GLY A 54 9.47 -4.71 1.91
C GLY A 54 8.71 -4.28 0.67
N THR A 55 9.47 -4.04 -0.40
CA THR A 55 8.96 -3.50 -1.66
C THR A 55 8.24 -4.55 -2.50
N ASN A 56 8.59 -5.83 -2.33
CA ASN A 56 7.95 -6.99 -2.96
C ASN A 56 6.90 -7.65 -2.04
N ARG A 57 6.24 -6.85 -1.19
CA ARG A 57 5.19 -7.28 -0.25
C ARG A 57 4.00 -6.35 -0.35
N ILE A 58 2.81 -6.83 0.00
CA ILE A 58 1.66 -5.96 0.22
C ILE A 58 1.72 -5.44 1.67
N ASN A 59 1.73 -4.12 1.81
CA ASN A 59 1.74 -3.43 3.09
C ASN A 59 1.20 -2.01 2.91
N ILE A 60 1.07 -1.27 4.01
CA ILE A 60 0.52 0.08 3.99
C ILE A 60 1.28 1.02 3.04
N TYR A 61 2.60 0.88 2.90
CA TYR A 61 3.40 1.77 2.05
C TYR A 61 3.20 1.48 0.56
N VAL A 62 3.13 0.20 0.18
CA VAL A 62 2.83 -0.19 -1.21
C VAL A 62 1.40 0.18 -1.59
N VAL A 63 0.43 0.01 -0.68
CA VAL A 63 -0.96 0.46 -0.87
C VAL A 63 -1.04 1.98 -1.03
N ARG A 64 -0.33 2.74 -0.17
CA ARG A 64 -0.22 4.20 -0.30
C ARG A 64 0.39 4.60 -1.63
N GLN A 65 1.49 3.97 -2.06
CA GLN A 65 2.15 4.26 -3.32
C GLN A 65 1.24 4.03 -4.54
N ALA A 66 0.50 2.92 -4.56
CA ALA A 66 -0.45 2.66 -5.64
C ALA A 66 -1.61 3.66 -5.63
N THR A 67 -2.12 3.99 -4.44
CA THR A 67 -3.21 4.95 -4.28
C THR A 67 -2.77 6.37 -4.65
N GLU A 68 -1.54 6.75 -4.36
CA GLU A 68 -0.92 8.01 -4.79
C GLU A 68 -0.93 8.13 -6.32
N GLY A 69 -0.59 7.04 -7.02
CA GLY A 69 -0.69 6.98 -8.48
C GLY A 69 -2.12 7.19 -8.99
N LEU A 70 -3.10 6.55 -8.34
CA LEU A 70 -4.53 6.75 -8.65
C LEU A 70 -4.97 8.19 -8.38
N ALA A 71 -4.57 8.78 -7.25
CA ALA A 71 -4.93 10.14 -6.86
C ALA A 71 -4.45 11.14 -7.91
N LYS A 72 -3.17 11.07 -8.29
CA LYS A 72 -2.59 11.90 -9.37
C LYS A 72 -3.29 11.71 -10.71
N LEU A 73 -3.65 10.46 -11.05
CA LEU A 73 -4.41 10.19 -12.26
C LEU A 73 -5.78 10.88 -12.23
N VAL A 74 -6.53 10.78 -11.12
CA VAL A 74 -7.83 11.45 -10.97
C VAL A 74 -7.68 12.96 -11.04
N GLU A 75 -6.67 13.54 -10.40
CA GLU A 75 -6.37 14.98 -10.48
C GLU A 75 -6.10 15.43 -11.90
N SER A 76 -5.37 14.64 -12.69
CA SER A 76 -5.12 14.94 -14.11
C SER A 76 -6.39 15.02 -14.97
N LYS A 77 -7.53 14.49 -14.49
CA LYS A 77 -8.84 14.55 -15.15
C LYS A 77 -9.69 15.76 -14.72
N GLY A 78 -9.16 16.60 -13.82
CA GLY A 78 -9.78 17.85 -13.38
C GLY A 78 -10.78 17.71 -12.22
N GLU A 79 -11.29 18.85 -11.76
CA GLU A 79 -12.10 18.95 -10.54
C GLU A 79 -13.39 18.14 -10.56
N THR A 80 -14.02 17.98 -11.73
CA THR A 80 -15.22 17.14 -11.87
C THR A 80 -14.93 15.69 -11.48
N ALA A 81 -13.77 15.15 -11.87
CA ALA A 81 -13.37 13.79 -11.51
C ALA A 81 -13.08 13.66 -9.99
N LYS A 82 -12.39 14.65 -9.40
CA LYS A 82 -12.15 14.69 -7.95
C LYS A 82 -13.45 14.69 -7.13
N LYS A 83 -14.46 15.44 -7.58
CA LYS A 83 -15.78 15.52 -6.94
C LYS A 83 -16.62 14.26 -7.12
N ALA A 84 -16.48 13.56 -8.25
CA ALA A 84 -17.12 12.26 -8.43
C ALA A 84 -16.64 11.24 -7.39
N GLY A 85 -15.37 11.32 -7.01
CA GLY A 85 -14.78 10.54 -5.93
C GLY A 85 -14.48 9.09 -6.30
N VAL A 86 -14.09 8.30 -5.31
CA VAL A 86 -13.66 6.90 -5.45
C VAL A 86 -14.43 6.01 -4.48
N ALA A 87 -15.03 4.93 -4.98
CA ALA A 87 -15.63 3.89 -4.14
C ALA A 87 -14.57 2.85 -3.75
N ILE A 88 -14.54 2.47 -2.48
CA ILE A 88 -13.57 1.52 -1.92
C ILE A 88 -14.33 0.43 -1.17
N ALA A 89 -14.16 -0.80 -1.63
CA ALA A 89 -14.68 -2.01 -0.99
C ALA A 89 -13.52 -2.96 -0.69
N TYR A 90 -13.74 -3.89 0.24
CA TYR A 90 -12.74 -4.84 0.69
C TYR A 90 -13.38 -6.17 1.10
N ASP A 91 -12.58 -7.24 1.17
CA ASP A 91 -13.01 -8.59 1.51
C ASP A 91 -12.55 -9.01 2.93
N SER A 92 -12.75 -10.28 3.29
CA SER A 92 -12.43 -10.81 4.63
C SER A 92 -10.96 -11.13 4.86
N ARG A 93 -10.05 -10.79 3.94
CA ARG A 93 -8.61 -11.06 4.12
C ARG A 93 -8.02 -10.18 5.22
N HIS A 94 -6.93 -10.67 5.80
CA HIS A 94 -6.18 -9.92 6.79
C HIS A 94 -5.70 -8.58 6.21
N PHE A 95 -5.79 -7.50 6.99
CA PHE A 95 -5.51 -6.12 6.59
C PHE A 95 -6.42 -5.49 5.52
N SER A 96 -7.41 -6.22 4.98
CA SER A 96 -8.32 -5.66 3.95
C SER A 96 -9.02 -4.36 4.40
N PRO A 97 -9.61 -4.28 5.62
CA PRO A 97 -10.17 -3.03 6.13
C PRO A 97 -9.12 -1.92 6.25
N GLU A 98 -7.97 -2.22 6.82
CA GLU A 98 -6.87 -1.28 7.07
C GLU A 98 -6.35 -0.69 5.76
N PHE A 99 -6.15 -1.51 4.73
CA PHE A 99 -5.72 -1.06 3.42
C PHE A 99 -6.78 -0.20 2.71
N ALA A 100 -8.07 -0.49 2.91
CA ALA A 100 -9.15 0.34 2.39
C ALA A 100 -9.13 1.74 3.02
N PHE A 101 -8.97 1.82 4.34
CA PHE A 101 -8.89 3.11 5.05
C PHE A 101 -7.59 3.87 4.74
N GLU A 102 -6.45 3.19 4.61
CA GLU A 102 -5.19 3.80 4.18
C GLU A 102 -5.31 4.41 2.78
N SER A 103 -5.96 3.69 1.85
CA SER A 103 -6.25 4.22 0.51
C SER A 103 -7.14 5.47 0.59
N ALA A 104 -8.17 5.44 1.45
CA ALA A 104 -9.05 6.59 1.66
C ALA A 104 -8.31 7.81 2.22
N GLN A 105 -7.36 7.63 3.13
CA GLN A 105 -6.54 8.70 3.70
C GLN A 105 -5.66 9.38 2.64
N VAL A 106 -5.01 8.61 1.77
CA VAL A 106 -4.21 9.16 0.66
C VAL A 106 -5.09 9.97 -0.29
N LEU A 107 -6.25 9.44 -0.70
CA LEU A 107 -7.19 10.18 -1.55
C LEU A 107 -7.68 11.47 -0.89
N ALA A 108 -7.94 11.43 0.43
CA ALA A 108 -8.36 12.61 1.20
C ALA A 108 -7.26 13.69 1.24
N ALA A 109 -5.98 13.32 1.31
CA ALA A 109 -4.86 14.26 1.23
C ALA A 109 -4.83 15.02 -0.10
N HIS A 110 -5.34 14.42 -1.18
CA HIS A 110 -5.54 15.06 -2.48
C HIS A 110 -6.90 15.79 -2.61
N GLY A 111 -7.72 15.84 -1.56
CA GLY A 111 -9.06 16.42 -1.62
C GLY A 111 -10.04 15.62 -2.51
N ILE A 112 -9.77 14.33 -2.74
CA ILE A 112 -10.66 13.44 -3.48
C ILE A 112 -11.61 12.76 -2.49
N LYS A 113 -12.91 12.81 -2.77
CA LYS A 113 -13.92 12.17 -1.92
C LYS A 113 -13.82 10.65 -2.04
N SER A 114 -13.76 9.94 -0.92
CA SER A 114 -13.76 8.48 -0.86
C SER A 114 -15.03 7.95 -0.20
N TYR A 115 -15.55 6.84 -0.72
CA TYR A 115 -16.73 6.13 -0.20
C TYR A 115 -16.31 4.72 0.18
N VAL A 116 -15.99 4.54 1.46
CA VAL A 116 -15.54 3.25 2.01
C VAL A 116 -16.74 2.46 2.49
N PHE A 117 -16.83 1.18 2.13
CA PHE A 117 -17.88 0.30 2.60
C PHE A 117 -17.72 0.01 4.10
N GLU A 118 -18.81 0.14 4.87
CA GLU A 118 -18.81 -0.04 6.33
C GLU A 118 -18.56 -1.49 6.76
N SER A 119 -18.89 -2.45 5.90
CA SER A 119 -18.76 -3.88 6.19
C SER A 119 -18.61 -4.68 4.89
N LEU A 120 -18.22 -5.93 5.05
CA LEU A 120 -18.31 -6.93 3.98
C LEU A 120 -19.73 -6.96 3.42
N ARG A 121 -19.83 -7.01 2.09
CA ARG A 121 -21.09 -7.21 1.37
C ARG A 121 -21.01 -8.57 0.67
N PRO A 122 -21.77 -9.58 1.12
CA PRO A 122 -21.86 -10.88 0.45
C PRO A 122 -22.65 -10.81 -0.86
#